data_AF-A0A1F3TV32-F1
#
_entry.id   AF-A0A1F3TV32-F1
#
_cell.length_a   1.000
_cell.length_b   1.000
_cell.length_c   1.000
_cell.angle_alpha   90.00
_cell.angle_beta   90.00
_cell.angle_gamma   90.00
#
_symmetry.space_group_name_H-M   'P 1'
#
loop_
_entity.id
_entity.type
_entity.pdbx_description
1 polymer ?
#
loop_
_entity_poly.entity_id
_entity_poly.type
_entity_poly.pdbx_seq_one_letter_code
_entity_poly.pdbx_strand_id
1 'polypeptide(L)'
;MKFMRDVTPDQNSIDLKALIHDLIEFIKNPVQRIRILPDWNWSSLFIVQILVAIASGILASIIKMDFGFWFIARTIIAMPIVTTLMALLLTFFVYYYFQFFENRSESFRKILILIILSSIPFYIFQIASAYFAPISLIGFGFTAILAVIGLCENFGVEKKRAYTVVGVLFAIVLVTWISNRSF
;
A
#
# COMPACT_ATOMS: atom_id res chain seq x y z
N MET A 1 12.87 40.30 26.63
CA MET A 1 13.12 38.83 26.65
C MET A 1 12.50 38.27 25.38
N LYS A 2 13.32 38.01 24.35
CA LYS A 2 12.85 37.62 23.01
C LYS A 2 12.74 36.10 23.02
N PHE A 3 11.52 35.55 22.95
CA PHE A 3 11.31 34.13 22.73
C PHE A 3 11.87 33.80 21.34
N MET A 4 13.10 33.28 21.32
CA MET A 4 13.65 32.63 20.15
C MET A 4 12.84 31.34 20.03
N ARG A 5 11.81 31.35 19.17
CA ARG A 5 11.24 30.11 18.65
C ARG A 5 12.41 29.41 17.98
N ASP A 6 12.87 28.31 18.53
CA ASP A 6 13.70 27.36 17.79
C ASP A 6 12.87 26.90 16.60
N VAL A 7 13.06 27.59 15.48
CA VAL A 7 12.58 27.15 14.18
C VAL A 7 13.56 26.05 13.80
N THR A 8 13.29 24.84 14.29
CA THR A 8 13.93 23.63 13.75
C THR A 8 13.74 23.69 12.24
N PRO A 9 14.80 23.58 11.43
CA PRO A 9 14.66 23.63 9.99
C PRO A 9 13.67 22.53 9.61
N ASP A 10 12.62 22.97 8.93
CA ASP A 10 11.55 22.14 8.42
C ASP A 10 12.17 20.91 7.74
N GLN A 11 12.03 19.74 8.37
CA GLN A 11 12.48 18.42 7.87
C GLN A 11 11.59 17.96 6.69
N ASN A 12 11.28 18.91 5.79
CA ASN A 12 10.46 18.76 4.61
C ASN A 12 11.28 18.61 3.33
N SER A 13 12.60 18.46 3.43
CA SER A 13 13.41 18.03 2.28
C SER A 13 13.11 16.57 2.00
N ILE A 14 12.38 16.31 0.92
CA ILE A 14 12.14 14.97 0.39
C ILE A 14 13.49 14.39 -0.04
N ASP A 15 13.96 13.36 0.66
CA ASP A 15 15.11 12.57 0.20
C ASP A 15 14.64 11.40 -0.66
N LEU A 16 14.56 11.64 -1.97
CA LEU A 16 14.17 10.63 -2.96
C LEU A 16 15.06 9.39 -2.92
N LYS A 17 16.35 9.55 -2.64
CA LYS A 17 17.31 8.44 -2.63
C LYS A 17 17.04 7.53 -1.44
N ALA A 18 16.76 8.11 -0.28
CA ALA A 18 16.35 7.35 0.90
C ALA A 18 15.05 6.57 0.65
N LEU A 19 14.03 7.21 0.07
CA LEU A 19 12.76 6.54 -0.23
C LEU A 19 12.91 5.35 -1.19
N ILE A 20 13.70 5.52 -2.26
CA ILE A 20 13.96 4.43 -3.20
C ILE A 20 14.73 3.29 -2.52
N HIS A 21 15.71 3.63 -1.67
CA HIS A 21 16.46 2.64 -0.90
C HIS A 21 15.55 1.83 0.02
N ASP A 22 14.67 2.50 0.77
CA ASP A 22 13.69 1.89 1.67
C ASP A 22 12.77 0.93 0.88
N LEU A 23 12.30 1.34 -0.30
CA LEU A 23 11.44 0.51 -1.16
C LEU A 23 12.16 -0.72 -1.70
N ILE A 24 13.41 -0.57 -2.16
CA ILE A 24 14.23 -1.71 -2.63
C ILE A 24 14.46 -2.69 -1.49
N GLU A 25 14.76 -2.18 -0.30
CA GLU A 25 14.99 -3.02 0.86
C GLU A 25 13.71 -3.72 1.33
N PHE A 26 12.56 -3.04 1.25
CA PHE A 26 11.26 -3.63 1.49
C PHE A 26 10.98 -4.77 0.51
N ILE A 27 11.25 -4.60 -0.79
CA ILE A 27 11.04 -5.66 -1.78
C ILE A 27 11.91 -6.89 -1.49
N LYS A 28 13.14 -6.69 -1.01
CA LYS A 28 14.05 -7.79 -0.64
C LYS A 28 13.59 -8.54 0.61
N ASN A 29 13.07 -7.84 1.61
CA ASN A 29 12.72 -8.40 2.92
C ASN A 29 11.38 -7.86 3.45
N PRO A 30 10.25 -8.13 2.77
CA PRO A 30 8.98 -7.46 3.05
C PRO A 30 8.41 -7.83 4.42
N VAL A 31 8.60 -9.08 4.85
CA VAL A 31 8.11 -9.58 6.14
C VAL A 31 8.84 -8.94 7.31
N GLN A 32 10.16 -8.76 7.21
CA GLN A 32 10.94 -8.10 8.27
C GLN A 32 10.66 -6.59 8.28
N ARG A 33 10.62 -5.96 7.10
CA ARG A 33 10.50 -4.51 6.97
C ARG A 33 9.11 -4.00 7.34
N ILE A 34 8.04 -4.76 7.14
CA ILE A 34 6.70 -4.29 7.53
C ILE A 34 6.45 -4.28 9.05
N ARG A 35 7.31 -4.95 9.84
CA ARG A 35 7.20 -4.95 11.31
C ARG A 35 7.50 -3.59 11.93
N ILE A 36 8.28 -2.75 11.22
CA ILE A 36 8.65 -1.42 11.66
C ILE A 36 8.35 -0.47 10.50
N LEU A 37 7.22 0.23 10.59
CA LEU A 37 6.84 1.19 9.57
C LEU A 37 7.82 2.38 9.55
N PRO A 38 8.22 2.86 8.36
CA PRO A 38 9.03 4.06 8.26
C PRO A 38 8.25 5.30 8.71
N ASP A 39 8.93 6.27 9.31
CA ASP A 39 8.33 7.53 9.75
C ASP A 39 8.37 8.59 8.64
N TRP A 40 7.75 8.28 7.49
CA TRP A 40 7.68 9.21 6.37
C TRP A 40 6.75 10.40 6.66
N ASN A 41 7.13 11.59 6.17
CA ASN A 41 6.23 12.74 6.12
C ASN A 41 5.17 12.56 5.01
N TRP A 42 4.15 13.42 5.00
CA TRP A 42 3.06 13.32 4.01
C TRP A 42 3.54 13.42 2.57
N SER A 43 4.48 14.33 2.30
CA SER A 43 5.04 14.52 0.96
C SER A 43 5.76 13.27 0.46
N SER A 44 6.62 12.67 1.28
CA SER A 44 7.31 11.42 0.98
C SER A 44 6.34 10.27 0.76
N LEU A 45 5.28 10.18 1.55
CA LEU A 45 4.24 9.16 1.36
C LEU A 45 3.53 9.29 0.00
N PHE A 46 3.12 10.49 -0.40
CA PHE A 46 2.51 10.70 -1.71
C PHE A 46 3.49 10.39 -2.85
N ILE A 47 4.76 10.73 -2.68
CA ILE A 47 5.80 10.41 -3.67
C ILE A 47 6.00 8.91 -3.77
N VAL A 48 6.07 8.19 -2.66
CA VAL A 48 6.15 6.72 -2.67
C VAL A 48 4.93 6.12 -3.37
N GLN A 49 3.73 6.59 -3.07
CA GLN A 49 2.50 6.12 -3.72
C GLN A 49 2.55 6.32 -5.24
N ILE A 50 2.98 7.49 -5.70
CA ILE A 50 3.12 7.80 -7.12
C ILE A 50 4.20 6.92 -7.76
N LEU A 51 5.37 6.78 -7.11
CA LEU A 51 6.48 5.95 -7.62
C LEU A 51 6.07 4.49 -7.77
N VAL A 52 5.42 3.92 -6.75
CA VAL A 52 4.93 2.54 -6.79
C VAL A 52 3.88 2.35 -7.88
N ALA A 53 2.94 3.29 -8.02
CA ALA A 53 1.89 3.21 -9.04
C ALA A 53 2.45 3.32 -10.46
N ILE A 54 3.36 4.28 -10.71
CA ILE A 54 4.01 4.46 -12.01
C ILE A 54 4.89 3.24 -12.33
N ALA A 55 5.72 2.79 -11.40
CA ALA A 55 6.57 1.61 -11.61
C ALA A 55 5.73 0.38 -11.96
N SER A 56 4.62 0.17 -11.24
CA SER A 56 3.71 -0.95 -11.48
C SER A 56 3.03 -0.84 -12.85
N GLY A 57 2.57 0.36 -13.24
CA GLY A 57 1.94 0.58 -14.54
C GLY A 57 2.90 0.44 -15.72
N ILE A 58 4.15 0.90 -15.58
CA ILE A 58 5.21 0.73 -16.58
C ILE A 58 5.49 -0.76 -16.77
N LEU A 59 5.74 -1.49 -15.68
CA LEU A 59 6.02 -2.92 -15.72
C LEU A 59 4.87 -3.71 -16.34
N ALA A 60 3.62 -3.41 -15.96
CA ALA A 60 2.43 -4.06 -16.51
C ALA A 60 2.29 -3.86 -18.03
N SER A 61 2.69 -2.69 -18.53
CA SER A 61 2.51 -2.33 -19.93
C SER A 61 3.62 -2.87 -20.83
N ILE A 62 4.86 -2.93 -20.32
CA ILE A 62 5.97 -3.61 -20.99
C ILE A 62 5.59 -5.07 -21.26
N ILE A 63 5.00 -5.74 -20.27
CA ILE A 63 4.56 -7.14 -20.39
C ILE A 63 3.45 -7.31 -21.44
N LYS A 64 2.52 -6.37 -21.52
CA LYS A 64 1.40 -6.42 -22.47
C LYS A 64 1.75 -5.94 -23.87
N MET A 65 2.98 -5.43 -24.08
CA MET A 65 3.43 -4.81 -25.34
C MET A 65 2.50 -3.72 -25.87
N ASP A 66 1.76 -3.03 -24.99
CA ASP A 66 0.84 -1.95 -25.35
C ASP A 66 1.54 -0.59 -25.14
N PHE A 67 2.14 -0.05 -26.19
CA PHE A 67 2.92 1.21 -26.17
C PHE A 67 2.19 2.41 -26.84
N GLY A 68 0.87 2.33 -27.04
CA GLY A 68 0.11 3.40 -27.71
C GLY A 68 -0.07 4.70 -26.88
N PHE A 69 -0.68 5.73 -27.46
CA PHE A 69 -1.02 6.96 -26.70
C PHE A 69 -1.91 6.67 -25.46
N TRP A 70 -2.81 5.70 -25.59
CA TRP A 70 -3.65 5.21 -24.49
C TRP A 70 -2.88 4.51 -23.37
N PHE A 71 -1.61 4.14 -23.58
CA PHE A 71 -0.75 3.59 -22.53
C PHE A 71 -0.34 4.69 -21.54
N ILE A 72 0.13 5.84 -22.03
CA ILE A 72 0.58 6.95 -21.17
C ILE A 72 -0.55 7.43 -20.26
N ALA A 73 -1.75 7.61 -20.82
CA ALA A 73 -2.92 8.05 -20.05
C ALA A 73 -3.32 7.03 -18.96
N ARG A 74 -3.32 5.73 -19.27
CA ARG A 74 -3.71 4.69 -18.30
C ARG A 74 -2.63 4.46 -17.23
N THR A 75 -1.36 4.53 -17.60
CA THR A 75 -0.24 4.22 -16.71
C THR A 75 0.19 5.39 -15.83
N ILE A 76 0.29 6.59 -16.40
CA ILE A 76 0.81 7.76 -15.67
C ILE A 76 -0.29 8.50 -14.91
N ILE A 77 -1.53 8.50 -15.44
CA ILE A 77 -2.63 9.28 -14.86
C ILE A 77 -3.63 8.37 -14.15
N ALA A 78 -4.24 7.41 -14.85
CA ALA A 78 -5.34 6.63 -14.27
C ALA A 78 -4.87 5.72 -13.12
N MET A 79 -3.76 5.00 -13.29
CA MET A 79 -3.24 4.07 -12.27
C MET A 79 -2.95 4.75 -10.92
N PRO A 80 -2.15 5.83 -10.84
CA PRO A 80 -1.90 6.51 -9.57
C PRO A 80 -3.17 7.02 -8.89
N ILE A 81 -4.15 7.50 -9.66
CA ILE A 81 -5.43 7.97 -9.10
C ILE A 81 -6.21 6.80 -8.49
N VAL A 82 -6.40 5.72 -9.27
CA VAL A 82 -7.17 4.56 -8.81
C VAL A 82 -6.52 3.90 -7.60
N THR A 83 -5.20 3.66 -7.63
CA THR A 83 -4.49 3.04 -6.52
C THR A 83 -4.50 3.91 -5.27
N THR A 84 -4.39 5.24 -5.42
CA THR A 84 -4.48 6.18 -4.29
C THR A 84 -5.88 6.18 -3.69
N LEU A 85 -6.94 6.23 -4.51
CA LEU A 85 -8.31 6.16 -4.02
C LEU A 85 -8.60 4.85 -3.29
N MET A 86 -8.13 3.71 -3.82
CA MET A 86 -8.28 2.42 -3.15
C MET A 86 -7.49 2.35 -1.84
N ALA A 87 -6.26 2.87 -1.80
CA ALA A 87 -5.46 2.93 -0.59
C ALA A 87 -6.09 3.82 0.48
N LEU A 88 -6.65 4.97 0.09
CA LEU A 88 -7.39 5.86 0.99
C LEU A 88 -8.66 5.20 1.51
N LEU A 89 -9.47 4.59 0.65
CA LEU A 89 -10.68 3.86 1.04
C LEU A 89 -10.35 2.78 2.08
N LEU A 90 -9.32 1.98 1.83
CA LEU A 90 -8.89 0.92 2.74
C LEU A 90 -8.32 1.49 4.05
N THR A 91 -7.60 2.60 3.98
CA THR A 91 -7.09 3.29 5.17
C THR A 91 -8.23 3.85 6.01
N PHE A 92 -9.26 4.45 5.40
CA PHE A 92 -10.46 4.89 6.10
C PHE A 92 -11.17 3.72 6.77
N PHE A 93 -11.34 2.60 6.07
CA PHE A 93 -11.92 1.39 6.64
C PHE A 93 -11.14 0.93 7.88
N VAL A 94 -9.81 0.81 7.80
CA VAL A 94 -8.96 0.39 8.93
C VAL A 94 -8.93 1.44 10.05
N TYR A 95 -8.94 2.72 9.71
CA TYR A 95 -8.99 3.82 10.69
C TYR A 95 -10.29 3.77 11.51
N TYR A 96 -11.43 3.62 10.84
CA TYR A 96 -12.71 3.45 11.54
C TYR A 96 -12.79 2.12 12.29
N TYR A 97 -12.16 1.06 11.79
CA TYR A 97 -12.02 -0.18 12.55
C TYR A 97 -11.36 0.07 13.92
N PHE A 98 -10.24 0.80 13.96
CA PHE A 98 -9.59 1.14 15.24
C PHE A 98 -10.49 1.97 16.15
N GLN A 99 -11.22 2.94 15.58
CA GLN A 99 -12.08 3.82 16.36
C GLN A 99 -13.29 3.09 16.97
N PHE A 100 -13.94 2.21 16.21
CA PHE A 100 -15.16 1.52 16.65
C PHE A 100 -14.90 0.23 17.43
N PHE A 101 -13.92 -0.57 17.02
CA PHE A 101 -13.69 -1.91 17.60
C PHE A 101 -12.55 -1.96 18.62
N GLU A 102 -11.51 -1.14 18.42
CA GLU A 102 -10.37 -1.08 19.36
C GLU A 102 -10.48 0.10 20.33
N ASN A 103 -11.48 0.98 20.18
CA ASN A 103 -11.71 2.18 21.00
C ASN A 103 -10.46 3.06 21.15
N ARG A 104 -9.61 3.11 20.12
CA ARG A 104 -8.39 3.92 20.10
C ARG A 104 -8.24 4.67 18.78
N SER A 105 -7.66 5.85 18.84
CA SER A 105 -7.32 6.64 17.67
C SER A 105 -5.87 6.41 17.28
N GLU A 106 -5.65 5.75 16.15
CA GLU A 106 -4.31 5.56 15.58
C GLU A 106 -3.99 6.63 14.54
N SER A 107 -2.70 6.84 14.27
CA SER A 107 -2.29 7.81 13.26
C SER A 107 -2.71 7.36 11.86
N PHE A 108 -3.60 8.13 11.21
CA PHE A 108 -4.04 7.87 9.83
C PHE A 108 -2.85 7.74 8.87
N ARG A 109 -1.80 8.55 9.07
CA ARG A 109 -0.56 8.48 8.26
C ARG A 109 0.11 7.11 8.38
N LYS A 110 0.25 6.56 9.59
CA LYS A 110 0.88 5.24 9.79
C LYS A 110 0.05 4.13 9.16
N ILE A 111 -1.28 4.20 9.28
CA ILE A 111 -2.18 3.23 8.64
C ILE A 111 -2.02 3.30 7.12
N LEU A 112 -1.96 4.50 6.55
CA LEU A 112 -1.76 4.68 5.10
C LEU A 112 -0.41 4.10 4.64
N ILE A 113 0.68 4.32 5.39
CA ILE A 113 1.99 3.69 5.11
C ILE A 113 1.86 2.17 5.11
N LEU A 114 1.18 1.60 6.11
CA LEU A 114 0.94 0.15 6.18
C LEU A 114 0.20 -0.35 4.94
N ILE A 115 -0.88 0.32 4.55
CA ILE A 115 -1.69 -0.07 3.39
C ILE A 115 -0.88 0.01 2.10
N ILE A 116 -0.11 1.08 1.89
CA ILE A 116 0.72 1.24 0.70
C ILE A 116 1.77 0.14 0.62
N LEU A 117 2.54 -0.09 1.69
CA LEU A 117 3.60 -1.10 1.73
C LEU A 117 3.05 -2.52 1.58
N SER A 118 1.97 -2.85 2.29
CA SER A 118 1.33 -4.17 2.18
C SER A 118 0.72 -4.42 0.80
N SER A 119 0.39 -3.39 0.02
CA SER A 119 -0.15 -3.53 -1.34
C SER A 119 0.91 -3.82 -2.41
N ILE A 120 2.20 -3.64 -2.11
CA ILE A 120 3.30 -3.83 -3.06
C ILE A 120 3.30 -5.25 -3.68
N PRO A 121 3.19 -6.35 -2.90
CA PRO A 121 3.11 -7.70 -3.47
C PRO A 121 1.95 -7.85 -4.46
N PHE A 122 0.76 -7.34 -4.13
CA PHE A 122 -0.37 -7.37 -5.05
C PHE A 122 -0.01 -6.73 -6.39
N TYR A 123 0.60 -5.55 -6.40
CA TYR A 123 1.01 -4.90 -7.65
C TYR A 123 2.02 -5.73 -8.46
N ILE A 124 2.99 -6.35 -7.80
CA ILE A 124 3.98 -7.23 -8.44
C ILE A 124 3.29 -8.43 -9.11
N PHE A 125 2.41 -9.12 -8.39
CA PHE A 125 1.70 -10.29 -8.92
C PHE A 125 0.63 -9.92 -9.96
N GLN A 126 0.02 -8.74 -9.83
CA GLN A 126 -0.95 -8.25 -10.80
C GLN A 126 -0.35 -8.09 -12.19
N ILE A 127 0.93 -7.74 -12.29
CA ILE A 127 1.68 -7.69 -13.54
C ILE A 127 1.75 -9.09 -14.19
N ALA A 128 2.05 -10.13 -13.41
CA ALA A 128 2.12 -11.51 -13.88
C ALA A 128 0.73 -12.13 -14.17
N SER A 129 -0.35 -11.55 -13.63
CA SER A 129 -1.72 -12.05 -13.85
C SER A 129 -2.18 -12.00 -15.30
N ALA A 130 -1.50 -11.22 -16.14
CA ALA A 130 -1.71 -11.20 -17.58
C ALA A 130 -1.51 -12.58 -18.23
N TYR A 131 -0.64 -13.43 -17.66
CA TYR A 131 -0.37 -14.78 -18.16
C TYR A 131 -1.19 -15.84 -17.43
N PHE A 132 -1.37 -15.69 -16.12
CA PHE A 132 -2.10 -16.64 -15.29
C PHE A 132 -2.94 -15.90 -14.26
N ALA A 133 -4.23 -15.69 -14.57
CA ALA A 133 -5.10 -14.83 -13.75
C ALA A 133 -5.16 -15.21 -12.25
N PRO A 134 -5.17 -16.49 -11.84
CA PRO A 134 -5.21 -16.84 -10.41
C PRO A 134 -3.99 -16.34 -9.60
N ILE A 135 -2.89 -15.96 -10.26
CA ILE A 135 -1.72 -15.41 -9.57
C ILE A 135 -2.04 -14.09 -8.84
N SER A 136 -3.07 -13.35 -9.27
CA SER A 136 -3.51 -12.14 -8.57
C SER A 136 -4.02 -12.46 -7.15
N LEU A 137 -4.66 -13.63 -6.96
CA LEU A 137 -5.11 -14.09 -5.63
C LEU A 137 -3.93 -14.38 -4.71
N ILE A 138 -2.83 -14.92 -5.25
CA ILE A 138 -1.59 -15.13 -4.51
C ILE A 138 -1.03 -13.76 -4.05
N GLY A 139 -1.02 -12.77 -4.94
CA GLY A 139 -0.65 -11.40 -4.60
C GLY A 139 -1.48 -10.81 -3.46
N PHE A 140 -2.81 -10.96 -3.54
CA PHE A 140 -3.71 -10.57 -2.45
C PHE A 140 -3.43 -11.32 -1.15
N GLY A 141 -3.10 -12.61 -1.22
CA GLY A 141 -2.72 -13.41 -0.05
C GLY A 141 -1.47 -12.87 0.64
N PHE A 142 -0.43 -12.53 -0.12
CA PHE A 142 0.77 -11.90 0.43
C PHE A 142 0.46 -10.53 1.04
N THR A 143 -0.34 -9.70 0.37
CA THR A 143 -0.80 -8.41 0.90
C THR A 143 -1.55 -8.58 2.21
N ALA A 144 -2.45 -9.56 2.29
CA ALA A 144 -3.19 -9.88 3.51
C ALA A 144 -2.25 -10.30 4.65
N ILE A 145 -1.30 -11.20 4.39
CA ILE A 145 -0.32 -11.64 5.41
C ILE A 145 0.49 -10.44 5.91
N LEU A 146 1.00 -9.60 5.01
CA LEU A 146 1.76 -8.41 5.39
C LEU A 146 0.91 -7.41 6.19
N ALA A 147 -0.34 -7.20 5.80
CA ALA A 147 -1.26 -6.35 6.54
C ALA A 147 -1.53 -6.88 7.96
N VAL A 148 -1.74 -8.19 8.12
CA VAL A 148 -1.90 -8.82 9.45
C VAL A 148 -0.64 -8.60 10.31
N ILE A 149 0.54 -8.86 9.76
CA ILE A 149 1.81 -8.66 10.48
C ILE A 149 1.95 -7.19 10.88
N GLY A 150 1.71 -6.27 9.96
CA GLY A 150 1.84 -4.85 10.25
C GLY A 150 0.83 -4.34 11.28
N LEU A 151 -0.42 -4.84 11.27
CA LEU A 151 -1.43 -4.54 12.29
C LEU A 151 -1.03 -5.08 13.68
N CYS A 152 -0.45 -6.29 13.73
CA CYS A 152 -0.02 -6.87 15.00
C CYS A 152 1.21 -6.15 15.57
N GLU A 153 2.24 -5.96 14.76
CA GLU A 153 3.55 -5.49 15.24
C GLU A 153 3.60 -3.97 15.44
N ASN A 154 2.95 -3.17 14.57
CA ASN A 154 3.02 -1.71 14.67
C ASN A 154 1.88 -1.10 15.50
N PHE A 155 0.73 -1.76 15.52
CA PHE A 155 -0.48 -1.24 16.19
C PHE A 155 -0.90 -2.14 17.36
N GLY A 156 -0.20 -3.24 17.65
CA GLY A 156 -0.54 -4.10 18.79
C GLY A 156 -1.93 -4.72 18.70
N VAL A 157 -2.47 -4.91 17.49
CA VAL A 157 -3.77 -5.59 17.31
C VAL A 157 -3.62 -7.06 17.68
N GLU A 158 -4.58 -7.61 18.42
CA GLU A 158 -4.62 -9.04 18.74
C GLU A 158 -4.65 -9.88 17.45
N LYS A 159 -3.79 -10.90 17.33
CA LYS A 159 -3.65 -11.73 16.13
C LYS A 159 -5.00 -12.23 15.59
N LYS A 160 -5.87 -12.74 16.47
CA LYS A 160 -7.20 -13.25 16.08
C LYS A 160 -8.05 -12.18 15.39
N ARG A 161 -8.03 -10.95 15.91
CA ARG A 161 -8.77 -9.82 15.34
C ARG A 161 -8.14 -9.35 14.03
N ALA A 162 -6.82 -9.24 13.97
CA ALA A 162 -6.10 -8.89 12.75
C ALA A 162 -6.43 -9.87 11.61
N TYR A 163 -6.40 -11.19 11.87
CA TYR A 163 -6.83 -12.21 10.91
C TYR A 163 -8.31 -12.07 10.51
N THR A 164 -9.18 -11.70 11.46
CA THR A 164 -10.61 -11.54 11.16
C THR A 164 -10.86 -10.37 10.22
N VAL A 165 -10.30 -9.19 10.52
CA VAL A 165 -10.47 -7.98 9.70
C VAL A 165 -9.89 -8.17 8.30
N VAL A 166 -8.64 -8.61 8.24
CA VAL A 166 -7.96 -8.81 6.96
C VAL A 166 -8.57 -10.00 6.20
N GLY A 167 -9.00 -11.04 6.90
CA GLY A 167 -9.67 -12.19 6.32
C GLY A 167 -11.02 -11.84 5.70
N VAL A 168 -11.80 -10.96 6.32
CA VAL A 168 -13.05 -10.43 5.74
C VAL A 168 -12.76 -9.64 4.47
N LEU A 169 -11.75 -8.75 4.50
CA LEU A 169 -11.33 -8.00 3.31
C LEU A 169 -10.89 -8.94 2.18
N PHE A 170 -10.09 -9.96 2.50
CA PHE A 170 -9.67 -10.96 1.54
C PHE A 170 -10.86 -11.75 0.97
N ALA A 171 -11.82 -12.14 1.81
CA ALA A 171 -13.02 -12.85 1.37
C ALA A 171 -13.87 -12.00 0.41
N ILE A 172 -14.04 -10.71 0.68
CA ILE A 172 -14.74 -9.78 -0.22
C ILE A 172 -14.05 -9.73 -1.59
N VAL A 173 -12.73 -9.60 -1.60
CA VAL A 173 -11.94 -9.59 -2.84
C VAL A 173 -12.05 -10.92 -3.58
N LEU A 174 -11.97 -12.05 -2.87
CA LEU A 174 -12.08 -13.39 -3.43
C LEU A 174 -13.45 -13.62 -4.08
N VAL A 175 -14.53 -13.24 -3.41
CA VAL A 175 -15.90 -13.33 -3.95
C VAL A 175 -16.04 -12.43 -5.19
N THR A 176 -15.53 -11.20 -5.12
CA THR A 176 -15.56 -10.27 -6.26
C THR A 176 -14.80 -10.83 -7.45
N TRP A 177 -13.63 -11.43 -7.21
CA TRP A 177 -12.80 -12.04 -8.24
C TRP A 177 -13.50 -13.24 -8.91
N ILE A 178 -14.13 -14.12 -8.11
CA ILE A 178 -14.88 -15.26 -8.64
C ILE A 178 -16.05 -14.77 -9.49
N SER A 179 -16.84 -13.81 -9.00
CA SER A 179 -18.00 -13.26 -9.71
C SER A 179 -17.61 -12.63 -11.05
N ASN A 180 -16.50 -11.88 -11.08
CA ASN A 180 -16.01 -11.26 -12.32
C ASN A 180 -15.45 -12.27 -13.35
N ARG A 181 -15.16 -13.50 -12.93
CA ARG A 181 -14.69 -14.60 -13.79
C ARG A 181 -15.82 -15.54 -14.23
N SER A 182 -17.01 -15.41 -13.63
CA SER A 182 -18.17 -16.28 -13.86
C SER A 182 -19.12 -15.77 -14.96
N PHE A 183 -18.84 -14.60 -15.51
CA PHE A 183 -19.49 -13.98 -16.66
C PHE A 183 -18.47 -13.79 -17.79
#